data_AF-A0A3D4JJZ6-F1
#
_entry.id   AF-A0A3D4JJZ6-F1
#
_cell.length_a   1.000
_cell.length_b   1.000
_cell.length_c   1.000
_cell.angle_alpha   90.00
_cell.angle_beta   90.00
_cell.angle_gamma   90.00
#
_symmetry.space_group_name_H-M   'P 1'
#
loop_
_entity.id
_entity.type
_entity.pdbx_description
1 polymer ?
#
loop_
_entity_poly.entity_id
_entity_poly.type
_entity_poly.pdbx_seq_one_letter_code
_entity_poly.pdbx_strand_id
1 'polypeptide(L)'
;MENLPKSQQLKKFLINNLEKCAIQGRDGGERLEFPDFELFPFDYLEYAEAELANLEESDNKKINCVSHIKRAIECELDSFLYALGLSKFIKPDNFPVKTEWIEGMGIFTPRSLRKLNTIRNEVEHEYSIPKIQNIELYFELASAFIHTLEGFLIIANDNQGVWWQSRESKKNFDEIFFAMNYETKNSVLTFEIEKNTSLIFEPSNKDEFLFGMRAYFLLSRFASDLVDDSYVIRNISK
;
A
#
# COMPACT_ATOMS: atom_id res chain seq x y z
N MET A 1 -28.01 13.00 -15.06
CA MET A 1 -26.79 13.45 -14.37
C MET A 1 -25.63 12.79 -15.08
N GLU A 2 -24.63 13.56 -15.51
CA GLU A 2 -23.45 13.05 -16.19
C GLU A 2 -22.86 11.84 -15.43
N ASN A 3 -22.51 10.77 -16.16
CA ASN A 3 -21.83 9.60 -15.60
C ASN A 3 -20.43 10.01 -15.14
N LEU A 4 -20.32 10.55 -13.93
CA LEU A 4 -19.04 10.84 -13.28
C LEU A 4 -18.22 9.53 -13.21
N PRO A 5 -16.88 9.59 -13.35
CA PRO A 5 -16.01 8.45 -13.05
C PRO A 5 -16.26 7.88 -11.65
N LYS A 6 -16.06 6.57 -11.45
CA LYS A 6 -16.35 5.89 -10.17
C LYS A 6 -15.55 6.52 -9.03
N SER A 7 -14.30 6.88 -9.28
CA SER A 7 -13.45 7.66 -8.38
C SER A 7 -14.09 8.97 -7.91
N GLN A 8 -14.67 9.74 -8.83
CA GLN A 8 -15.33 11.01 -8.51
C GLN A 8 -16.64 10.80 -7.74
N GLN A 9 -17.41 9.75 -8.07
CA GLN A 9 -18.61 9.36 -7.33
C GLN A 9 -18.26 9.00 -5.88
N LEU A 10 -17.28 8.11 -5.67
CA LEU A 10 -16.82 7.72 -4.34
C LEU A 10 -16.29 8.92 -3.55
N LYS A 11 -15.43 9.74 -4.17
CA LYS A 11 -14.89 10.96 -3.55
C LYS A 11 -16.00 11.88 -3.06
N LYS A 12 -16.98 12.18 -3.92
CA LYS A 12 -18.11 13.06 -3.59
C LYS A 12 -18.94 12.48 -2.45
N PHE A 13 -19.20 11.17 -2.47
CA PHE A 13 -19.93 10.49 -1.40
C PHE A 13 -19.20 10.61 -0.06
N LEU A 14 -17.90 10.31 -0.02
CA LEU A 14 -17.11 10.35 1.22
C LEU A 14 -17.06 11.77 1.81
N ILE A 15 -16.85 12.80 0.99
CA ILE A 15 -16.80 14.21 1.44
C ILE A 15 -18.11 14.63 2.12
N ASN A 16 -19.26 14.17 1.61
CA ASN A 16 -20.57 14.62 2.08
C ASN A 16 -21.09 13.85 3.30
N ASN A 17 -20.55 12.65 3.55
CA ASN A 17 -21.18 11.68 4.44
C ASN A 17 -20.26 11.08 5.51
N LEU A 18 -18.93 11.03 5.31
CA LEU A 18 -18.03 10.26 6.20
C LEU A 18 -18.07 10.74 7.65
N GLU A 19 -18.18 12.05 7.89
CA GLU A 19 -18.28 12.64 9.25
C GLU A 19 -19.51 12.13 10.04
N LYS A 20 -20.58 11.75 9.32
CA LYS A 20 -21.86 11.30 9.89
C LYS A 20 -21.89 9.79 10.11
N CYS A 21 -20.88 9.07 9.61
CA CYS A 21 -20.80 7.63 9.66
C CYS A 21 -20.11 7.14 10.94
N ALA A 22 -20.59 6.01 11.46
CA ALA A 22 -19.94 5.20 12.48
C ALA A 22 -19.81 3.76 11.98
N ILE A 23 -18.67 3.14 12.29
CA ILE A 23 -18.39 1.74 11.97
C ILE A 23 -19.43 0.88 12.69
N GLN A 24 -20.01 -0.06 11.95
CA GLN A 24 -20.97 -1.03 12.49
C GLN A 24 -20.37 -2.43 12.58
N GLY A 25 -19.38 -2.73 11.74
CA GLY A 25 -18.62 -3.97 11.85
C GLY A 25 -17.60 -4.12 10.73
N ARG A 26 -16.86 -5.23 10.81
CA ARG A 26 -15.75 -5.57 9.94
C ARG A 26 -15.71 -7.07 9.70
N ASP A 27 -15.08 -7.43 8.60
CA ASP A 27 -14.79 -8.79 8.20
C ASP A 27 -13.34 -8.86 7.69
N GLY A 28 -12.59 -9.83 8.21
CA GLY A 28 -11.23 -10.13 7.75
C GLY A 28 -11.21 -10.96 6.47
N GLY A 29 -12.35 -11.53 6.07
CA GLY A 29 -12.46 -12.34 4.87
C GLY A 29 -11.53 -13.56 4.88
N GLU A 30 -10.92 -13.86 3.73
CA GLU A 30 -9.98 -14.97 3.60
C GLU A 30 -8.58 -14.53 4.01
N ARG A 31 -7.83 -15.39 4.70
CA ARG A 31 -6.44 -15.08 5.07
C ARG A 31 -5.63 -14.74 3.81
N LEU A 32 -4.85 -13.65 3.88
CA LEU A 32 -3.93 -13.30 2.78
C LEU A 32 -2.96 -14.46 2.50
N GLU A 33 -2.82 -14.78 1.22
CA GLU A 33 -1.82 -15.73 0.75
C GLU A 33 -0.48 -15.02 0.51
N PHE A 34 0.63 -15.73 0.74
CA PHE A 34 1.97 -15.20 0.55
C PHE A 34 2.74 -16.11 -0.41
N PRO A 35 3.73 -15.59 -1.14
CA PRO A 35 4.55 -16.41 -2.01
C PRO A 35 5.41 -17.39 -1.21
N ASP A 36 5.65 -18.56 -1.77
CA ASP A 36 6.53 -19.59 -1.19
C ASP A 36 7.98 -19.32 -1.58
N PHE A 37 8.60 -18.34 -0.91
CA PHE A 37 10.01 -18.01 -1.09
C PHE A 37 10.88 -18.76 -0.09
N GLU A 38 12.09 -19.13 -0.53
CA GLU A 38 13.11 -19.69 0.37
C GLU A 38 13.69 -18.62 1.31
N LEU A 39 13.84 -17.39 0.80
CA LEU A 39 14.34 -16.23 1.52
C LEU A 39 13.32 -15.10 1.48
N PHE A 40 13.14 -14.46 2.63
CA PHE A 40 12.21 -13.36 2.86
C PHE A 40 12.94 -12.01 2.95
N PRO A 41 12.19 -10.89 2.93
CA PRO A 41 12.78 -9.55 2.94
C PRO A 41 13.72 -9.31 4.13
N PHE A 42 13.36 -9.82 5.32
CA PHE A 42 14.18 -9.67 6.52
C PHE A 42 15.47 -10.50 6.50
N ASP A 43 15.49 -11.67 5.84
CA ASP A 43 16.75 -12.42 5.67
C ASP A 43 17.77 -11.57 4.89
N TYR A 44 17.31 -10.86 3.85
CA TYR A 44 18.15 -9.95 3.09
C TYR A 44 18.56 -8.70 3.89
N LEU A 45 17.68 -8.18 4.77
CA LEU A 45 18.06 -7.09 5.68
C LEU A 45 19.11 -7.55 6.69
N GLU A 46 18.99 -8.75 7.25
CA GLU A 46 20.00 -9.30 8.16
C GLU A 46 21.37 -9.45 7.47
N TYR A 47 21.38 -9.92 6.21
CA TYR A 47 22.61 -9.97 5.42
C TYR A 47 23.18 -8.57 5.16
N ALA A 48 22.33 -7.59 4.87
CA ALA A 48 22.78 -6.20 4.69
C ALA A 48 23.36 -5.61 5.98
N GLU A 49 22.74 -5.88 7.12
CA GLU A 49 23.19 -5.42 8.44
C GLU A 49 24.55 -6.01 8.83
N ALA A 50 24.77 -7.30 8.53
CA ALA A 50 26.07 -7.95 8.72
C ALA A 50 27.20 -7.29 7.88
N GLU A 51 26.88 -6.83 6.67
CA GLU A 51 27.82 -6.09 5.82
C GLU A 51 28.00 -4.64 6.31
N LEU A 52 26.94 -3.99 6.83
CA LEU A 52 26.99 -2.64 7.41
C LEU A 52 28.00 -2.52 8.55
N ALA A 53 28.07 -3.53 9.42
CA ALA A 53 28.98 -3.54 10.57
C ALA A 53 30.47 -3.41 10.20
N ASN A 54 30.82 -3.68 8.93
CA ASN A 54 32.19 -3.81 8.46
C ASN A 54 32.44 -3.07 7.13
N LEU A 55 31.68 -2.02 6.82
CA LEU A 55 31.79 -1.31 5.53
C LEU A 55 33.16 -0.69 5.26
N GLU A 56 33.91 -0.36 6.30
CA GLU A 56 35.26 0.23 6.17
C GLU A 56 36.31 -0.80 5.75
N GLU A 57 36.04 -2.11 5.91
CA GLU A 57 37.01 -3.17 5.65
C GLU A 57 37.32 -3.35 4.16
N SER A 58 36.33 -3.17 3.28
CA SER A 58 36.52 -3.25 1.83
C SER A 58 35.36 -2.67 1.03
N ASP A 59 35.64 -2.29 -0.22
CA ASP A 59 34.59 -1.85 -1.15
C ASP A 59 33.61 -2.98 -1.52
N ASN A 60 34.05 -4.24 -1.45
CA ASN A 60 33.20 -5.41 -1.67
C ASN A 60 32.05 -5.45 -0.65
N LYS A 61 32.32 -5.11 0.62
CA LYS A 61 31.29 -5.03 1.68
C LYS A 61 30.22 -3.98 1.36
N LYS A 62 30.64 -2.83 0.83
CA LYS A 62 29.72 -1.76 0.41
C LYS A 62 28.80 -2.20 -0.73
N ILE A 63 29.38 -2.83 -1.76
CA ILE A 63 28.63 -3.32 -2.93
C ILE A 63 27.65 -4.42 -2.52
N ASN A 64 28.08 -5.37 -1.69
CA ASN A 64 27.24 -6.44 -1.18
C ASN A 64 26.09 -5.90 -0.33
N CYS A 65 26.37 -4.98 0.60
CA CYS A 65 25.35 -4.36 1.43
C CYS A 65 24.23 -3.74 0.58
N VAL A 66 24.57 -2.91 -0.41
CA VAL A 66 23.57 -2.33 -1.34
C VAL A 66 22.80 -3.42 -2.09
N SER A 67 23.48 -4.48 -2.52
CA SER A 67 22.84 -5.60 -3.23
C SER A 67 21.85 -6.36 -2.34
N HIS A 68 22.14 -6.54 -1.05
CA HIS A 68 21.23 -7.14 -0.08
C HIS A 68 20.03 -6.25 0.21
N ILE A 69 20.24 -4.95 0.44
CA ILE A 69 19.15 -3.97 0.65
C ILE A 69 18.19 -3.97 -0.54
N LYS A 70 18.73 -3.97 -1.77
CA LYS A 70 17.90 -4.04 -2.99
C LYS A 70 17.02 -5.29 -2.99
N ARG A 71 17.61 -6.48 -2.73
CA ARG A 71 16.86 -7.74 -2.71
C ARG A 71 15.78 -7.76 -1.65
N ALA A 72 16.03 -7.15 -0.49
CA ALA A 72 15.02 -6.99 0.55
C ALA A 72 13.81 -6.20 0.03
N ILE A 73 14.04 -5.04 -0.59
CA ILE A 73 12.95 -4.20 -1.15
C ILE A 73 12.21 -4.92 -2.28
N GLU A 74 12.93 -5.56 -3.20
CA GLU A 74 12.32 -6.29 -4.32
C GLU A 74 11.47 -7.46 -3.84
N CYS A 75 11.99 -8.25 -2.89
CA CYS A 75 11.30 -9.37 -2.27
C CYS A 75 10.04 -8.91 -1.51
N GLU A 76 10.10 -7.77 -0.80
CA GLU A 76 8.94 -7.23 -0.11
C GLU A 76 7.89 -6.73 -1.09
N LEU A 77 8.29 -6.03 -2.16
CA LEU A 77 7.35 -5.61 -3.21
C LEU A 77 6.65 -6.81 -3.85
N ASP A 78 7.38 -7.89 -4.11
CA ASP A 78 6.80 -9.13 -4.65
C ASP A 78 5.82 -9.77 -3.66
N SER A 79 6.21 -9.87 -2.39
CA SER A 79 5.36 -10.40 -1.32
C SER A 79 4.09 -9.59 -1.14
N PHE A 80 4.22 -8.26 -1.08
CA PHE A 80 3.12 -7.32 -0.91
C PHE A 80 2.13 -7.39 -2.08
N LEU A 81 2.63 -7.35 -3.31
CA LEU A 81 1.77 -7.43 -4.49
C LEU A 81 1.14 -8.81 -4.65
N TYR A 82 1.84 -9.88 -4.29
CA TYR A 82 1.27 -11.23 -4.27
C TYR A 82 0.13 -11.32 -3.26
N ALA A 83 0.32 -10.84 -2.04
CA ALA A 83 -0.70 -10.89 -0.97
C ALA A 83 -1.96 -10.11 -1.32
N LEU A 84 -1.82 -9.03 -2.10
CA LEU A 84 -2.96 -8.29 -2.64
C LEU A 84 -3.55 -8.91 -3.93
N GLY A 85 -3.02 -10.05 -4.41
CA GLY A 85 -3.45 -10.68 -5.67
C GLY A 85 -3.04 -9.94 -6.95
N LEU A 86 -2.18 -8.94 -6.82
CA LEU A 86 -1.74 -8.04 -7.90
C LEU A 86 -0.57 -8.60 -8.73
N SER A 87 0.09 -9.64 -8.26
CA SER A 87 1.21 -10.30 -8.96
C SER A 87 0.86 -10.80 -10.36
N LYS A 88 -0.43 -11.10 -10.63
CA LYS A 88 -0.91 -11.50 -11.97
C LYS A 88 -1.09 -10.33 -12.95
N PHE A 89 -1.15 -9.10 -12.45
CA PHE A 89 -1.33 -7.88 -13.26
C PHE A 89 -0.05 -7.06 -13.40
N ILE A 90 0.87 -7.20 -12.45
CA ILE A 90 2.13 -6.46 -12.40
C ILE A 90 3.28 -7.42 -12.67
N LYS A 91 4.09 -7.13 -13.69
CA LYS A 91 5.24 -7.99 -14.01
C LYS A 91 6.29 -7.95 -12.89
N PRO A 92 6.87 -9.11 -12.50
CA PRO A 92 7.87 -9.19 -11.44
C PRO A 92 9.11 -8.31 -11.70
N ASP A 93 9.58 -8.23 -12.94
CA ASP A 93 10.88 -7.61 -13.23
C ASP A 93 10.85 -6.09 -13.39
N ASN A 94 9.73 -5.42 -13.09
CA ASN A 94 9.56 -3.99 -13.33
C ASN A 94 9.45 -3.19 -12.03
N PHE A 95 10.59 -2.98 -11.37
CA PHE A 95 10.68 -2.19 -10.13
C PHE A 95 10.04 -0.79 -10.25
N PRO A 96 10.30 0.02 -11.29
CA PRO A 96 9.62 1.30 -11.46
C PRO A 96 8.09 1.17 -11.41
N VAL A 97 7.52 0.22 -12.16
CA VAL A 97 6.07 -0.01 -12.15
C VAL A 97 5.60 -0.43 -10.75
N LYS A 98 6.28 -1.36 -10.07
CA LYS A 98 5.91 -1.73 -8.69
C LYS A 98 5.85 -0.50 -7.78
N THR A 99 6.86 0.38 -7.84
CA THR A 99 6.87 1.60 -7.04
C THR A 99 5.79 2.61 -7.42
N GLU A 100 5.44 2.73 -8.71
CA GLU A 100 4.30 3.56 -9.16
C GLU A 100 2.98 3.09 -8.56
N TRP A 101 2.79 1.78 -8.43
CA TRP A 101 1.57 1.23 -7.83
C TRP A 101 1.52 1.52 -6.32
N ILE A 102 2.62 1.34 -5.59
CA ILE A 102 2.71 1.71 -4.17
C ILE A 102 2.44 3.21 -3.97
N GLU A 103 2.98 4.06 -4.84
CA GLU A 103 2.70 5.51 -4.86
C GLU A 103 1.21 5.80 -5.12
N GLY A 104 0.64 5.16 -6.14
CA GLY A 104 -0.77 5.31 -6.51
C GLY A 104 -1.71 4.96 -5.37
N MET A 105 -1.45 3.84 -4.68
CA MET A 105 -2.18 3.40 -3.48
C MET A 105 -2.03 4.36 -2.29
N GLY A 106 -1.08 5.30 -2.33
CA GLY A 106 -0.87 6.28 -1.26
C GLY A 106 -0.14 5.73 -0.03
N ILE A 107 0.57 4.62 -0.17
CA ILE A 107 1.26 3.92 0.92
C ILE A 107 2.59 4.60 1.25
N PHE A 108 3.34 5.01 0.21
CA PHE A 108 4.64 5.64 0.37
C PHE A 108 4.76 6.89 -0.49
N THR A 109 5.55 7.88 -0.03
CA THR A 109 5.62 9.16 -0.74
C THR A 109 6.50 9.06 -1.99
N PRO A 110 6.17 9.82 -3.06
CA PRO A 110 6.99 9.86 -4.28
C PRO A 110 8.44 10.27 -4.00
N ARG A 111 8.62 11.18 -3.02
CA ARG A 111 9.95 11.66 -2.63
C ARG A 111 10.79 10.55 -2.00
N SER A 112 10.19 9.72 -1.15
CA SER A 112 10.87 8.61 -0.50
C SER A 112 11.20 7.50 -1.51
N LEU A 113 10.27 7.17 -2.42
CA LEU A 113 10.51 6.20 -3.50
C LEU A 113 11.63 6.67 -4.45
N ARG A 114 11.67 7.96 -4.81
CA ARG A 114 12.78 8.52 -5.59
C ARG A 114 14.13 8.40 -4.90
N LYS A 115 14.18 8.56 -3.57
CA LYS A 115 15.42 8.37 -2.80
C LYS A 115 15.88 6.91 -2.83
N LEU A 116 14.98 5.95 -2.63
CA LEU A 116 15.29 4.51 -2.77
C LEU A 116 15.87 4.20 -4.17
N ASN A 117 15.27 4.79 -5.21
CA ASN A 117 15.75 4.62 -6.59
C ASN A 117 17.12 5.24 -6.85
N THR A 118 17.43 6.39 -6.26
CA THR A 118 18.67 7.12 -6.54
C THR A 118 19.89 6.32 -6.08
N ILE A 119 19.87 5.78 -4.85
CA ILE A 119 21.02 5.06 -4.27
C ILE A 119 21.26 3.72 -4.99
N ARG A 120 20.19 3.03 -5.41
CA ARG A 120 20.31 1.85 -6.27
C ARG A 120 20.98 2.17 -7.60
N ASN A 121 20.58 3.27 -8.24
CA ASN A 121 21.09 3.65 -9.56
C ASN A 121 22.59 4.02 -9.53
N GLU A 122 23.09 4.65 -8.45
CA GLU A 122 24.51 4.98 -8.27
C GLU A 122 25.42 3.73 -8.36
N VAL A 123 24.96 2.59 -7.85
CA VAL A 123 25.71 1.32 -7.88
C VAL A 123 25.52 0.57 -9.21
N GLU A 124 24.28 0.50 -9.71
CA GLU A 124 23.94 -0.34 -10.87
C GLU A 124 24.23 0.29 -12.22
N HIS A 125 24.21 1.62 -12.30
CA HIS A 125 24.26 2.35 -13.57
C HIS A 125 25.42 3.33 -13.63
N GLU A 126 25.84 3.89 -12.49
CA GLU A 126 27.03 4.75 -12.43
C GLU A 126 28.31 3.96 -12.10
N TYR A 127 28.19 2.67 -11.78
CA TYR A 127 29.29 1.75 -11.46
C TYR A 127 30.27 2.33 -10.41
N SER A 128 29.73 3.07 -9.45
CA SER A 128 30.49 3.79 -8.43
C SER A 128 30.35 3.12 -7.07
N ILE A 129 31.39 3.25 -6.23
CA ILE A 129 31.32 2.79 -4.85
C ILE A 129 30.53 3.83 -4.05
N PRO A 130 29.39 3.47 -3.46
CA PRO A 130 28.56 4.39 -2.71
C PRO A 130 29.27 4.80 -1.41
N LYS A 131 29.03 6.03 -0.96
CA LYS A 131 29.54 6.51 0.33
C LYS A 131 28.86 5.76 1.47
N ILE A 132 29.60 5.44 2.53
CA ILE A 132 29.08 4.74 3.72
C ILE A 132 27.79 5.38 4.23
N GLN A 133 27.77 6.71 4.39
CA GLN A 133 26.59 7.46 4.82
C GLN A 133 25.36 7.27 3.90
N ASN A 134 25.58 7.10 2.59
CA ASN A 134 24.49 6.82 1.66
C ASN A 134 23.96 5.40 1.85
N ILE A 135 24.84 4.42 2.12
CA ILE A 135 24.46 3.02 2.35
C ILE A 135 23.64 2.90 3.65
N GLU A 136 24.09 3.53 4.73
CA GLU A 136 23.37 3.57 6.02
C GLU A 136 21.97 4.17 5.84
N LEU A 137 21.88 5.33 5.18
CA LEU A 137 20.59 5.96 4.87
C LEU A 137 19.69 5.07 3.98
N TYR A 138 20.30 4.33 3.05
CA TYR A 138 19.55 3.42 2.20
C TYR A 138 18.97 2.25 2.98
N PHE A 139 19.75 1.68 3.89
CA PHE A 139 19.30 0.63 4.80
C PHE A 139 18.14 1.09 5.67
N GLU A 140 18.28 2.23 6.36
CA GLU A 140 17.21 2.77 7.21
C GLU A 140 15.91 3.01 6.42
N LEU A 141 16.03 3.59 5.23
CA LEU A 141 14.89 3.87 4.38
C LEU A 141 14.23 2.58 3.85
N ALA A 142 15.02 1.56 3.52
CA ALA A 142 14.54 0.26 3.09
C ALA A 142 13.81 -0.48 4.22
N SER A 143 14.39 -0.50 5.43
CA SER A 143 13.75 -1.10 6.61
C SER A 143 12.42 -0.42 6.94
N ALA A 144 12.39 0.93 6.92
CA ALA A 144 11.14 1.67 7.12
C ALA A 144 10.10 1.40 6.02
N PHE A 145 10.55 1.26 4.77
CA PHE A 145 9.69 0.91 3.65
C PHE A 145 9.06 -0.48 3.83
N ILE A 146 9.85 -1.49 4.19
CA ILE A 146 9.39 -2.87 4.39
C ILE A 146 8.36 -2.93 5.53
N HIS A 147 8.68 -2.39 6.69
CA HIS A 147 7.73 -2.35 7.82
C HIS A 147 6.44 -1.57 7.49
N THR A 148 6.53 -0.54 6.64
CA THR A 148 5.34 0.19 6.20
C THR A 148 4.43 -0.72 5.36
N LEU A 149 5.00 -1.47 4.41
CA LEU A 149 4.25 -2.41 3.58
C LEU A 149 3.59 -3.52 4.41
N GLU A 150 4.32 -4.13 5.35
CA GLU A 150 3.75 -5.11 6.28
C GLU A 150 2.59 -4.56 7.09
N GLY A 151 2.71 -3.32 7.61
CA GLY A 151 1.63 -2.65 8.33
C GLY A 151 0.36 -2.50 7.48
N PHE A 152 0.51 -2.22 6.18
CA PHE A 152 -0.63 -2.18 5.25
C PHE A 152 -1.21 -3.56 4.95
N LEU A 153 -0.41 -4.63 4.93
CA LEU A 153 -0.90 -6.01 4.78
C LEU A 153 -1.73 -6.45 5.99
N ILE A 154 -1.29 -6.11 7.20
CA ILE A 154 -2.06 -6.39 8.43
C ILE A 154 -3.42 -5.68 8.37
N ILE A 155 -3.41 -4.39 8.01
CA ILE A 155 -4.64 -3.61 7.83
C ILE A 155 -5.53 -4.21 6.74
N ALA A 156 -4.96 -4.68 5.64
CA ALA A 156 -5.72 -5.31 4.55
C ALA A 156 -6.35 -6.64 4.97
N ASN A 157 -5.60 -7.45 5.73
CA ASN A 157 -6.06 -8.72 6.28
C ASN A 157 -7.25 -8.54 7.22
N ASP A 158 -7.25 -7.49 8.06
CA ASP A 158 -8.28 -7.30 9.08
C ASP A 158 -9.51 -6.53 8.57
N ASN A 159 -9.40 -5.87 7.42
CA ASN A 159 -10.44 -5.00 6.88
C ASN A 159 -10.78 -5.35 5.43
N GLN A 160 -10.93 -6.64 5.09
CA GLN A 160 -11.40 -7.02 3.77
C GLN A 160 -12.83 -6.54 3.53
N GLY A 161 -13.71 -6.63 4.53
CA GLY A 161 -15.03 -6.03 4.54
C GLY A 161 -15.18 -5.04 5.68
N VAL A 162 -15.73 -3.84 5.43
CA VAL A 162 -16.10 -2.89 6.49
C VAL A 162 -17.38 -2.17 6.11
N TRP A 163 -18.29 -1.99 7.07
CA TRP A 163 -19.52 -1.25 6.86
C TRP A 163 -19.76 -0.21 7.95
N TRP A 164 -20.32 0.91 7.51
CA TRP A 164 -20.65 2.08 8.30
C TRP A 164 -22.12 2.44 8.13
N GLN A 165 -22.70 3.06 9.17
CA GLN A 165 -24.05 3.61 9.15
C GLN A 165 -24.09 4.97 9.85
N SER A 166 -25.17 5.73 9.63
CA SER A 166 -25.39 7.02 10.29
C SER A 166 -25.37 6.93 11.82
N ARG A 167 -24.58 7.81 12.46
CA ARG A 167 -24.43 7.96 13.92
C ARG A 167 -25.76 8.25 14.64
N GLU A 168 -26.70 8.90 13.97
CA GLU A 168 -27.94 9.41 14.59
C GLU A 168 -29.12 8.41 14.53
N SER A 169 -28.93 7.25 13.89
CA SER A 169 -30.03 6.32 13.59
C SER A 169 -30.38 5.36 14.74
N LYS A 170 -31.03 5.85 15.80
CA LYS A 170 -31.75 4.96 16.74
C LYS A 170 -33.16 4.58 16.27
N LYS A 171 -33.69 5.17 15.18
CA LYS A 171 -35.11 4.96 14.79
C LYS A 171 -35.41 4.78 13.29
N ASN A 172 -34.58 5.25 12.35
CA ASN A 172 -34.83 5.08 10.91
C ASN A 172 -33.55 4.60 10.21
N PHE A 173 -33.58 3.40 9.64
CA PHE A 173 -32.46 2.72 8.95
C PHE A 173 -32.13 3.28 7.55
N ASP A 174 -32.72 4.42 7.14
CA ASP A 174 -32.75 4.84 5.73
C ASP A 174 -31.78 5.98 5.35
N GLU A 175 -30.96 6.53 6.26
CA GLU A 175 -30.25 7.79 5.95
C GLU A 175 -28.88 7.63 5.27
N ILE A 176 -27.97 6.78 5.76
CA ILE A 176 -26.65 6.56 5.12
C ILE A 176 -26.18 5.13 5.42
N PHE A 177 -25.98 4.33 4.37
CA PHE A 177 -25.25 3.06 4.41
C PHE A 177 -24.03 3.17 3.50
N PHE A 178 -22.89 2.69 4.00
CA PHE A 178 -21.64 2.67 3.28
C PHE A 178 -20.90 1.37 3.60
N ALA A 179 -20.44 0.65 2.59
CA ALA A 179 -19.57 -0.51 2.79
C ALA A 179 -18.44 -0.53 1.78
N MET A 180 -17.32 -1.13 2.18
CA MET A 180 -16.22 -1.48 1.31
C MET A 180 -15.91 -2.97 1.45
N ASN A 181 -15.57 -3.60 0.32
CA ASN A 181 -15.12 -4.98 0.27
C ASN A 181 -13.90 -5.12 -0.65
N TYR A 182 -12.89 -5.86 -0.24
CA TYR A 182 -11.72 -6.22 -1.04
C TYR A 182 -11.64 -7.73 -1.22
N GLU A 183 -11.76 -8.17 -2.47
CA GLU A 183 -11.62 -9.55 -2.89
C GLU A 183 -10.20 -9.75 -3.44
N THR A 184 -9.36 -10.46 -2.70
CA THR A 184 -7.92 -10.55 -2.96
C THR A 184 -7.58 -11.42 -4.17
N LYS A 185 -8.33 -12.48 -4.46
CA LYS A 185 -8.03 -13.43 -5.56
C LYS A 185 -8.05 -12.75 -6.91
N ASN A 186 -8.98 -11.81 -7.15
CA ASN A 186 -9.04 -11.02 -8.37
C ASN A 186 -8.63 -9.56 -8.21
N SER A 187 -8.23 -9.17 -6.99
CA SER A 187 -7.93 -7.80 -6.62
C SER A 187 -9.08 -6.87 -7.00
N VAL A 188 -10.30 -7.20 -6.58
CA VAL A 188 -11.49 -6.40 -6.89
C VAL A 188 -11.93 -5.66 -5.65
N LEU A 189 -12.03 -4.34 -5.77
CA LEU A 189 -12.58 -3.48 -4.73
C LEU A 189 -14.02 -3.12 -5.06
N THR A 190 -14.91 -3.28 -4.09
CA THR A 190 -16.31 -2.87 -4.21
C THR A 190 -16.63 -1.87 -3.12
N PHE A 191 -17.20 -0.73 -3.49
CA PHE A 191 -17.78 0.23 -2.56
C PHE A 191 -19.28 0.32 -2.79
N GLU A 192 -20.06 -0.02 -1.78
CA GLU A 192 -21.50 0.19 -1.77
C GLU A 192 -21.78 1.55 -1.17
N ILE A 193 -22.23 2.48 -2.01
CA ILE A 193 -22.57 3.85 -1.63
C ILE A 193 -24.06 4.04 -1.91
N GLU A 194 -24.81 4.68 -1.01
CA GLU A 194 -26.26 4.88 -1.19
C GLU A 194 -27.04 3.55 -1.38
N LYS A 195 -28.37 3.61 -1.47
CA LYS A 195 -29.19 2.41 -1.66
C LYS A 195 -29.06 1.93 -3.11
N ASN A 196 -28.42 0.76 -3.30
CA ASN A 196 -28.23 0.08 -4.59
C ASN A 196 -27.18 0.68 -5.56
N THR A 197 -26.27 1.56 -5.12
CA THR A 197 -25.14 1.97 -5.97
C THR A 197 -23.87 1.25 -5.55
N SER A 198 -23.32 0.44 -6.45
CA SER A 198 -22.08 -0.29 -6.24
C SER A 198 -21.01 0.20 -7.20
N LEU A 199 -19.87 0.62 -6.67
CA LEU A 199 -18.70 1.07 -7.41
C LEU A 199 -17.62 0.00 -7.36
N ILE A 200 -17.37 -0.63 -8.50
CA ILE A 200 -16.40 -1.72 -8.63
C ILE A 200 -15.11 -1.18 -9.26
N PHE A 201 -13.97 -1.42 -8.63
CA PHE A 201 -12.65 -1.03 -9.10
C PHE A 201 -11.82 -2.27 -9.38
N GLU A 202 -11.29 -2.37 -10.59
CA GLU A 202 -10.57 -3.56 -11.08
C GLU A 202 -9.22 -3.15 -11.71
N PRO A 203 -8.17 -4.00 -11.62
CA PRO A 203 -6.83 -3.67 -12.12
C PRO A 203 -6.76 -3.38 -13.63
N SER A 204 -7.79 -3.79 -14.39
CA SER A 204 -7.95 -3.50 -15.82
C SER A 204 -8.03 -1.99 -16.12
N ASN A 205 -8.47 -1.18 -15.14
CA ASN A 205 -8.41 0.28 -15.18
C ASN A 205 -7.48 0.78 -14.06
N LYS A 206 -6.18 0.88 -14.37
CA LYS A 206 -5.11 1.23 -13.42
C LYS A 206 -5.44 2.47 -12.58
N ASP A 207 -5.86 3.57 -13.20
CA ASP A 207 -6.04 4.84 -12.50
C ASP A 207 -7.23 4.81 -11.52
N GLU A 208 -8.36 4.26 -11.96
CA GLU A 208 -9.52 4.05 -11.08
C GLU A 208 -9.18 3.06 -9.96
N PHE A 209 -8.49 1.96 -10.27
CA PHE A 209 -8.09 0.97 -9.29
C PHE A 209 -7.16 1.53 -8.21
N LEU A 210 -6.12 2.28 -8.61
CA LEU A 210 -5.20 2.91 -7.65
C LEU A 210 -5.92 3.93 -6.76
N PHE A 211 -6.88 4.68 -7.31
CA PHE A 211 -7.76 5.53 -6.50
C PHE A 211 -8.58 4.70 -5.50
N GLY A 212 -9.19 3.61 -5.95
CA GLY A 212 -9.94 2.68 -5.11
C GLY A 212 -9.10 2.11 -3.96
N MET A 213 -7.87 1.65 -4.25
CA MET A 213 -6.93 1.12 -3.24
C MET A 213 -6.51 2.19 -2.25
N ARG A 214 -6.27 3.42 -2.70
CA ARG A 214 -6.01 4.55 -1.81
C ARG A 214 -7.19 4.82 -0.89
N ALA A 215 -8.41 4.84 -1.43
CA ALA A 215 -9.62 5.00 -0.65
C ALA A 215 -9.76 3.90 0.40
N TYR A 216 -9.58 2.65 -0.03
CA TYR A 216 -9.60 1.46 0.81
C TYR A 216 -8.62 1.60 1.99
N PHE A 217 -7.35 1.86 1.74
CA PHE A 217 -6.35 1.98 2.81
C PHE A 217 -6.60 3.15 3.77
N LEU A 218 -7.07 4.29 3.26
CA LEU A 218 -7.46 5.42 4.12
C LEU A 218 -8.65 5.05 5.01
N LEU A 219 -9.64 4.37 4.46
CA LEU A 219 -10.84 3.94 5.18
C LEU A 219 -10.58 2.80 6.16
N SER A 220 -9.67 1.87 5.84
CA SER A 220 -9.26 0.82 6.78
C SER A 220 -8.51 1.40 7.98
N ARG A 221 -7.68 2.43 7.75
CA ARG A 221 -7.03 3.18 8.85
C ARG A 221 -8.03 3.97 9.68
N PHE A 222 -9.02 4.59 9.04
CA PHE A 222 -10.12 5.27 9.73
C PHE A 222 -10.96 4.28 10.53
N ALA A 223 -11.23 3.10 9.96
CA ALA A 223 -11.89 2.03 10.67
C ALA A 223 -11.09 1.71 11.94
N SER A 224 -9.79 1.45 11.82
CA SER A 224 -8.93 1.05 12.94
C SER A 224 -8.54 2.14 13.94
N ASP A 225 -9.20 3.29 14.01
CA ASP A 225 -8.86 4.26 15.07
C ASP A 225 -7.60 5.09 14.76
N LEU A 226 -6.92 4.83 13.62
CA LEU A 226 -5.56 5.34 13.36
C LEU A 226 -5.54 6.74 12.76
N VAL A 227 -6.66 7.17 12.16
CA VAL A 227 -6.85 8.49 11.55
C VAL A 227 -8.30 8.93 11.74
N ASP A 228 -8.54 10.25 11.73
CA ASP A 228 -9.88 10.83 11.72
C ASP A 228 -10.45 10.99 10.29
N ASP A 229 -11.74 11.29 10.20
CA ASP A 229 -12.47 11.55 8.95
C ASP A 229 -11.88 12.75 8.17
N SER A 230 -11.45 13.79 8.90
CA SER A 230 -10.80 14.96 8.31
C SER A 230 -9.49 14.61 7.57
N TYR A 231 -8.70 13.68 8.11
CA TYR A 231 -7.50 13.15 7.47
C TYR A 231 -7.84 12.37 6.20
N VAL A 232 -8.88 11.53 6.23
CA VAL A 232 -9.35 10.79 5.05
C VAL A 232 -9.78 11.77 3.96
N ILE A 233 -10.66 12.72 4.27
CA ILE A 233 -11.19 13.72 3.32
C ILE A 233 -10.07 14.55 2.66
N ARG A 234 -9.07 14.95 3.45
CA ARG A 234 -7.92 15.70 2.94
C ARG A 234 -7.04 14.88 1.99
N ASN A 235 -6.88 13.58 2.22
CA ASN A 235 -5.95 12.74 1.46
C ASN A 235 -6.61 11.98 0.30
N ILE A 236 -7.93 11.76 0.32
CA ILE A 236 -8.69 11.29 -0.86
C ILE A 236 -8.79 12.38 -1.93
N SER A 237 -8.54 13.64 -1.55
CA SER A 237 -8.64 14.80 -2.44
C SER A 237 -7.37 15.13 -3.21
N LYS A 238 -6.25 14.50 -2.86
CA LYS A 238 -4.93 14.64 -3.50
C LYS A 238 -4.74 13.59 -4.57
#